data_AF-A0A2E0ME85-F1
#
_entry.id   AF-A0A2E0ME85-F1
#
_cell.length_a   1.000
_cell.length_b   1.000
_cell.length_c   1.000
_cell.angle_alpha   90.00
_cell.angle_beta   90.00
_cell.angle_gamma   90.00
#
_symmetry.space_group_name_H-M   'P 1'
#
loop_
_entity.id
_entity.type
_entity.pdbx_description
1 polymer ?
#
loop_
_entity_poly.entity_id
_entity_poly.type
_entity_poly.pdbx_seq_one_letter_code
_entity_poly.pdbx_strand_id
1 'polypeptide(L)' 'LLVVVFFENTGLVKKSNRKAESIEEIYLQTIAQKSVIEKQTIAAELKKYGINTILTTPEKLNVDTINKYLELKSRGLI' A
#
# COMPACT_ATOMS: atom_id res chain seq x y z
N LEU A 1 6.24 -2.15 20.35
CA LEU A 1 5.96 -1.32 19.16
C LEU A 1 5.43 -2.24 18.05
N LEU A 2 4.32 -1.91 17.40
CA LEU A 2 3.77 -2.64 16.26
C LEU A 2 3.75 -1.72 15.04
N VAL A 3 4.14 -2.24 13.88
CA VAL A 3 4.05 -1.56 12.59
C VAL A 3 3.36 -2.50 11.60
N VAL A 4 2.29 -2.03 10.96
CA VAL A 4 1.54 -2.76 9.94
C VAL A 4 2.01 -2.33 8.56
N VAL A 5 2.26 -3.30 7.67
CA VAL A 5 2.73 -3.04 6.31
C VAL A 5 1.69 -3.53 5.31
N PHE A 6 1.24 -2.62 4.44
CA PHE A 6 0.40 -2.91 3.28
C PHE A 6 1.23 -2.82 2.02
N PHE A 7 1.08 -3.82 1.16
CA PHE A 7 1.71 -3.83 -0.16
C PHE A 7 0.76 -3.41 -1.27
N GLU A 8 1.21 -2.47 -2.09
CA GLU A 8 0.61 -2.14 -3.38
C GLU A 8 0.93 -3.25 -4.39
N ASN A 9 -0.10 -3.72 -5.11
CA ASN A 9 0.05 -4.86 -5.99
C ASN A 9 0.49 -4.40 -7.39
N THR A 10 1.80 -4.22 -7.57
CA THR A 10 2.42 -3.62 -8.77
C THR A 10 2.13 -4.41 -10.05
N GLY A 11 1.94 -5.73 -9.97
CA GLY A 11 1.57 -6.58 -11.10
C GLY A 11 0.16 -6.33 -11.63
N LEU A 12 -0.80 -6.09 -10.72
CA LEU A 12 -2.18 -5.77 -11.09
C LEU A 12 -2.30 -4.35 -11.67
N VAL A 13 -1.58 -3.38 -11.10
CA VAL A 13 -1.56 -1.99 -11.61
C VAL A 13 -0.99 -1.93 -13.03
N LYS A 14 0.08 -2.68 -13.32
CA LYS A 14 0.67 -2.73 -14.67
C LYS A 14 -0.27 -3.35 -15.70
N LYS A 15 -1.03 -4.39 -15.33
CA LYS A 15 -2.06 -4.99 -16.20
C LYS A 15 -3.26 -4.07 -16.39
N SER A 16 -3.65 -3.34 -15.35
CA SER A 16 -4.72 -2.33 -15.39
C SER A 16 -4.41 -1.12 -16.28
N ASN A 17 -3.15 -0.86 -16.67
CA ASN A 17 -2.78 0.29 -17.50
C ASN A 17 -2.63 -0.05 -19.00
N ARG A 18 -2.84 -1.30 -19.40
CA ARG A 18 -2.93 -1.68 -20.82
C ARG A 18 -4.38 -1.54 -21.30
N LYS A 19 -4.58 -1.28 -22.59
CA LYS A 19 -5.92 -1.36 -23.20
C LYS A 19 -6.42 -2.80 -22.98
N ALA A 20 -7.55 -2.94 -22.30
CA ALA A 20 -8.21 -4.22 -22.16
C ALA A 20 -8.76 -4.64 -23.53
N GLU A 21 -8.35 -5.81 -24.01
CA GLU A 21 -8.78 -6.39 -25.28
C GLU A 21 -9.92 -7.40 -25.07
N SER A 22 -10.25 -7.73 -23.81
CA SER A 22 -11.34 -8.64 -23.45
C SER A 22 -12.18 -8.15 -22.24
N ILE A 23 -13.40 -8.69 -22.10
CA ILE A 23 -14.28 -8.42 -20.96
C ILE A 23 -13.64 -8.86 -19.63
N GLU A 24 -12.88 -9.96 -19.64
CA GLU A 24 -12.15 -10.45 -18.46
C GLU A 24 -11.08 -9.45 -18.01
N GLU A 25 -10.37 -8.84 -18.95
CA GLU A 25 -9.36 -7.82 -18.65
C GLU A 25 -9.98 -6.53 -18.09
N ILE A 26 -11.15 -6.11 -18.58
CA ILE A 26 -11.91 -4.98 -18.02
C ILE A 26 -12.30 -5.28 -16.57
N TYR A 27 -12.79 -6.49 -16.29
CA TYR A 27 -13.15 -6.91 -14.94
C TYR A 27 -11.93 -6.88 -13.99
N LEU A 28 -10.81 -7.46 -14.41
CA LEU A 28 -9.57 -7.45 -13.64
C LEU A 28 -9.04 -6.03 -13.39
N GLN A 29 -9.15 -5.15 -14.38
CA GLN A 29 -8.75 -3.74 -14.27
C GLN A 29 -9.60 -3.00 -13.22
N THR A 30 -10.92 -3.16 -13.25
CA THR A 30 -11.82 -2.53 -12.28
C THR A 30 -11.58 -3.03 -10.85
N ILE A 31 -11.42 -4.34 -10.66
CA ILE A 31 -11.13 -4.91 -9.34
C ILE A 31 -9.75 -4.45 -8.82
N ALA A 32 -8.75 -4.40 -9.69
CA ALA A 32 -7.42 -3.91 -9.32
C ALA A 32 -7.48 -2.45 -8.83
N GLN A 33 -8.18 -1.57 -9.55
CA GLN A 33 -8.35 -0.17 -9.15
C GLN A 33 -9.10 -0.06 -7.81
N LYS A 34 -10.20 -0.80 -7.65
CA LYS A 34 -10.97 -0.82 -6.40
C LYS A 34 -10.12 -1.27 -5.22
N SER A 35 -9.32 -2.33 -5.38
CA SER A 35 -8.45 -2.86 -4.33
C SER A 35 -7.37 -1.88 -3.89
N VAL A 36 -6.82 -1.08 -4.82
CA VAL A 36 -5.85 -0.03 -4.47
C VAL A 36 -6.49 1.03 -3.58
N ILE A 37 -7.68 1.51 -3.97
CA ILE A 37 -8.42 2.52 -3.19
C ILE A 37 -8.77 1.98 -1.80
N GLU A 38 -9.28 0.75 -1.71
CA GLU A 38 -9.62 0.13 -0.41
C GLU A 38 -8.40 0.03 0.51
N LYS A 39 -7.23 -0.40 0.00
CA LYS A 39 -6.00 -0.46 0.80
C LYS A 39 -5.54 0.92 1.29
N GLN A 40 -5.68 1.95 0.45
CA GLN A 40 -5.36 3.32 0.85
C GLN A 40 -6.29 3.80 1.96
N THR A 41 -7.59 3.53 1.85
CA THR A 41 -8.59 3.86 2.88
C THR A 41 -8.29 3.15 4.19
N ILE A 42 -8.04 1.84 4.17
CA ILE A 42 -7.70 1.05 5.38
C ILE A 42 -6.43 1.60 6.04
N ALA A 43 -5.38 1.85 5.26
CA ALA A 43 -4.13 2.38 5.79
C ALA A 43 -4.30 3.78 6.41
N ALA A 44 -5.15 4.62 5.82
CA ALA A 44 -5.47 5.94 6.36
C ALA A 44 -6.27 5.86 7.66
N GLU A 45 -7.25 4.95 7.76
CA GLU A 45 -8.01 4.73 9.00
C GLU A 45 -7.11 4.24 10.12
N LEU A 46 -6.25 3.24 9.87
CA LEU A 46 -5.31 2.74 10.87
C LEU A 46 -4.38 3.85 11.38
N LYS A 47 -3.84 4.68 10.48
CA LYS A 47 -3.06 5.87 10.87
C LYS A 47 -3.86 6.85 11.73
N LYS A 48 -5.12 7.11 11.39
CA LYS A 48 -6.01 7.98 12.16
C LYS A 48 -6.23 7.48 13.59
N TYR A 49 -6.27 6.17 13.79
CA TYR A 49 -6.37 5.54 15.11
C TYR A 49 -5.01 5.34 15.82
N GLY A 50 -3.92 5.95 15.31
CA GLY A 50 -2.60 5.90 15.93
C GLY A 50 -1.82 4.61 15.67
N ILE A 51 -2.29 3.74 14.76
CA ILE A 51 -1.58 2.53 14.38
C ILE A 51 -0.53 2.87 13.33
N ASN A 52 0.74 2.59 13.65
CA ASN A 52 1.85 2.83 12.73
C ASN A 52 1.70 1.94 11.50
N THR A 53 1.46 2.58 10.35
CA THR A 53 1.15 1.88 9.11
C THR A 53 2.02 2.39 7.97
N ILE A 54 2.57 1.46 7.19
CA ILE A 54 3.33 1.72 5.96
C ILE A 54 2.50 1.16 4.79
N LEU A 55 2.27 1.97 3.76
CA LEU A 55 1.74 1.53 2.48
C LEU A 55 2.87 1.73 1.46
N THR A 56 3.38 0.65 0.89
CA THR A 56 4.56 0.68 0.01
C THR A 56 4.49 -0.39 -1.07
N THR A 57 5.36 -0.30 -2.07
CA THR A 57 5.59 -1.39 -3.01
C THR A 57 6.63 -2.37 -2.43
N PRO A 58 6.63 -3.65 -2.82
CA PRO A 58 7.62 -4.62 -2.31
C PRO A 58 9.06 -4.16 -2.50
N GLU A 59 9.37 -3.48 -3.60
CA GLU A 59 10.71 -3.01 -3.94
C GLU A 59 11.20 -1.86 -3.04
N LYS A 60 10.27 -1.09 -2.45
CA LYS A 60 10.57 0.06 -1.59
C LYS A 60 10.57 -0.26 -0.10
N LEU A 61 10.18 -1.48 0.28
CA LEU A 61 10.01 -1.89 1.67
C LEU A 61 11.20 -1.53 2.57
N ASN A 62 12.42 -1.86 2.16
CA ASN A 62 13.62 -1.64 2.98
C ASN A 62 13.80 -0.15 3.33
N VAL A 63 13.65 0.73 2.34
CA VAL A 63 13.80 2.18 2.53
C VAL A 63 12.69 2.71 3.43
N ASP A 64 11.44 2.33 3.17
CA ASP A 64 10.29 2.83 3.91
C ASP A 64 10.25 2.32 5.35
N THR A 65 10.68 1.08 5.60
CA THR A 65 10.81 0.53 6.95
C THR A 65 11.91 1.25 7.74
N ILE A 66 13.08 1.51 7.13
CA ILE A 66 14.15 2.28 7.79
C ILE A 66 13.67 3.69 8.12
N ASN A 67 13.01 4.36 7.18
CA ASN A 67 12.45 5.69 7.40
C ASN A 67 11.45 5.69 8.55
N LYS A 68 10.56 4.69 8.61
CA LYS A 68 9.59 4.59 9.71
C LYS A 68 10.27 4.34 11.06
N TYR A 69 11.32 3.53 11.10
CA TYR A 69 12.11 3.34 12.31
C TYR A 69 12.75 4.64 12.78
N LEU A 70 13.39 5.41 11.88
CA LEU A 70 14.00 6.69 12.23
C LEU A 70 12.97 7.71 12.72
N GLU A 71 11.78 7.75 12.13
CA GLU A 71 10.66 8.57 12.60
C GLU A 71 10.24 8.21 14.02
N LEU A 72 10.14 6.92 14.33
CA LEU A 72 9.73 6.46 15.67
C LEU A 72 10.81 6.75 16.71
N LYS A 73 12.08 6.58 16.35
CA LYS A 73 13.23 6.91 17.20
C LYS A 73 13.33 8.40 17.48
N SER A 74 13.16 9.27 16.48
CA SER A 74 13.23 10.73 16.68
C SER A 74 12.12 11.26 17.58
N ARG A 75 10.99 10.55 17.66
CA ARG A 75 9.86 10.85 18.54
C ARG A 75 9.98 10.22 19.93
N GLY A 76 11.06 9.49 20.22
CA GLY A 76 11.30 8.83 21.51
C GLY A 76 10.33 7.67 21.80
N LEU A 77 9.71 7.10 20.76
CA LEU A 77 8.76 5.98 20.90
C LEU A 77 9.45 4.61 20.97
N ILE A 78 10.75 4.58 20.64
CA ILE A 78 11.68 3.43 20.69
C ILE A 78 13.11 3.91 20.93
#